data_AF-A0A7Y2E089-F1
#
_entry.id   AF-A0A7Y2E089-F1
#
_cell.length_a   1.000
_cell.length_b   1.000
_cell.length_c   1.000
_cell.angle_alpha   90.00
_cell.angle_beta   90.00
_cell.angle_gamma   90.00
#
_symmetry.space_group_name_H-M   'P 1'
#
loop_
_entity.id
_entity.type
_entity.pdbx_description
1 polymer ?
#
loop_
_entity_poly.entity_id
_entity_poly.type
_entity_poly.pdbx_seq_one_letter_code
_entity_poly.pdbx_strand_id
1 'polypeptide(L)'
;AFSNDAPPNGLYVSGDMTLGVSEAGSALGYKLSVNGKIICEELKVQDSGSWPDYVFAKDYDLMTLTEVKSYIKNNSHLPGVPSAECVEQDGISIGEMSKVMMEKIEELTLHTIEQQELIENQQKMIKQLSEKVEKLLR
;
A
#
# COMPACT_ATOMS: atom_id res chain seq x y z
N ALA A 1 -13.82 -27.72 -1.10
CA ALA A 1 -15.25 -27.81 -1.46
C ALA A 1 -15.99 -26.83 -0.56
N PHE A 2 -16.44 -25.70 -1.09
CA PHE A 2 -17.22 -24.73 -0.32
C PHE A 2 -18.69 -25.04 -0.54
N SER A 3 -19.38 -25.45 0.53
CA SER A 3 -20.79 -25.81 0.53
C SER A 3 -21.62 -24.58 0.15
N ASN A 4 -22.54 -24.77 -0.79
CA ASN A 4 -23.41 -23.73 -1.35
C ASN A 4 -24.76 -23.74 -0.62
N ASP A 5 -24.74 -23.55 0.71
CA ASP A 5 -25.96 -23.35 1.48
C ASP A 5 -26.20 -21.85 1.65
N ALA A 6 -26.98 -21.28 0.74
CA ALA A 6 -27.44 -19.90 0.86
C ALA A 6 -28.38 -19.77 2.07
N PRO A 7 -28.16 -18.83 3.01
CA PRO A 7 -29.10 -18.61 4.10
C PRO A 7 -30.45 -18.09 3.56
N PRO A 8 -31.59 -18.52 4.12
CA PRO A 8 -32.92 -18.22 3.58
C PRO A 8 -33.39 -16.76 3.74
N ASN A 9 -32.62 -15.91 4.43
CA ASN A 9 -32.97 -14.52 4.75
C ASN A 9 -31.99 -13.52 4.11
N GLY A 10 -31.73 -13.65 2.81
CA GLY A 10 -30.91 -12.71 2.04
C GLY A 10 -31.77 -11.69 1.29
N LEU A 11 -31.39 -10.41 1.33
CA LEU A 11 -31.91 -9.41 0.41
C LEU A 11 -31.11 -9.49 -0.90
N TYR A 12 -31.76 -9.88 -1.99
CA TYR A 12 -31.17 -9.91 -3.33
C TYR A 12 -31.61 -8.68 -4.11
N VAL A 13 -30.66 -7.86 -4.54
CA VAL A 13 -30.93 -6.66 -5.35
C VAL A 13 -30.19 -6.78 -6.68
N SER A 14 -30.94 -6.76 -7.78
CA SER A 14 -30.41 -6.87 -9.15
C SER A 14 -30.13 -5.50 -9.79
N GLY A 15 -30.41 -4.39 -9.09
CA GLY A 15 -30.21 -3.03 -9.55
C GLY A 15 -29.33 -2.22 -8.59
N ASP A 16 -29.31 -0.90 -8.79
CA ASP A 16 -28.53 -0.01 -7.94
C ASP A 16 -29.21 0.17 -6.58
N MET A 17 -28.43 0.14 -5.51
CA MET A 17 -28.91 0.27 -4.13
C MET A 17 -28.37 1.55 -3.50
N THR A 18 -29.25 2.36 -2.93
CA THR A 18 -28.89 3.54 -2.12
C THR A 18 -29.38 3.37 -0.69
N LEU A 19 -28.50 3.48 0.30
CA LEU A 19 -28.84 3.36 1.72
C LEU A 19 -28.62 4.69 2.45
N GLY A 20 -29.67 5.20 3.13
CA GLY A 20 -29.57 6.42 3.95
C GLY A 20 -29.51 7.75 3.17
N VAL A 21 -29.80 7.73 1.87
CA VAL A 21 -29.75 8.92 1.01
C VAL A 21 -31.15 9.57 0.92
N SER A 22 -31.24 10.88 1.18
CA SER A 22 -32.49 11.66 1.14
C SER A 22 -32.84 12.20 -0.26
N GLU A 23 -31.88 12.19 -1.19
CA GLU A 23 -32.06 12.63 -2.58
C GLU A 23 -31.52 11.57 -3.54
N ALA A 24 -32.32 11.19 -4.54
CA ALA A 24 -31.89 10.25 -5.58
C ALA A 24 -30.84 10.92 -6.48
N GLY A 25 -29.55 10.78 -6.14
CA GLY A 25 -28.46 11.39 -6.90
C GLY A 25 -27.07 11.36 -6.26
N SER A 26 -26.94 11.06 -4.96
CA SER A 26 -25.60 10.94 -4.34
C SER A 26 -24.88 9.68 -4.83
N ALA A 27 -23.78 9.89 -5.58
CA ALA A 27 -22.92 8.87 -6.20
C ALA A 27 -23.48 8.20 -7.49
N LEU A 28 -23.85 9.02 -8.47
CA LEU A 28 -24.15 8.56 -9.83
C LEU A 28 -22.99 7.74 -10.40
N GLY A 29 -23.28 6.53 -10.88
CA GLY A 29 -22.29 5.60 -11.46
C GLY A 29 -21.87 4.44 -10.55
N TYR A 30 -22.28 4.44 -9.28
CA TYR A 30 -22.01 3.36 -8.34
C TYR A 30 -23.22 2.44 -8.16
N LYS A 31 -22.98 1.11 -8.15
CA LYS A 31 -24.04 0.10 -7.92
C LYS A 31 -24.54 0.07 -6.48
N LEU A 32 -23.72 0.50 -5.52
CA LEU A 32 -24.07 0.60 -4.11
C LEU A 32 -23.56 1.94 -3.57
N SER A 33 -24.47 2.78 -3.08
CA SER A 33 -24.18 4.06 -2.44
C SER A 33 -24.72 4.04 -1.01
N VAL A 34 -23.88 4.36 -0.03
CA VAL A 34 -24.24 4.34 1.39
C VAL A 34 -23.89 5.68 2.01
N ASN A 35 -24.90 6.40 2.48
CA ASN A 35 -24.71 7.60 3.28
C ASN A 35 -24.62 7.22 4.76
N GLY A 36 -23.39 6.96 5.23
CA GLY A 36 -23.12 6.55 6.60
C GLY A 36 -21.86 5.69 6.70
N LYS A 37 -21.65 5.09 7.88
CA LYS A 37 -20.54 4.15 8.12
C LYS A 37 -21.04 2.72 7.95
N ILE A 38 -20.24 1.88 7.29
CA ILE A 38 -20.50 0.45 7.14
C ILE A 38 -19.60 -0.28 8.14
N ILE A 39 -20.16 -1.27 8.85
CA ILE A 39 -19.39 -2.24 9.63
C ILE A 39 -19.62 -3.62 9.01
N CYS A 40 -18.53 -4.34 8.76
CA CYS A 40 -18.55 -5.70 8.22
C CYS A 40 -17.43 -6.52 8.87
N GLU A 41 -17.60 -7.83 8.95
CA GLU A 41 -16.54 -8.73 9.45
C GLU A 41 -15.41 -8.89 8.43
N GLU A 42 -15.76 -8.96 7.13
CA GLU A 42 -14.80 -9.12 6.05
C GLU A 42 -15.26 -8.34 4.81
N LEU A 43 -14.31 -7.66 4.16
CA LEU A 43 -14.50 -7.01 2.86
C LEU A 43 -13.51 -7.62 1.87
N LYS A 44 -14.03 -8.35 0.89
CA LYS A 44 -13.24 -8.88 -0.22
C LYS A 44 -13.40 -7.98 -1.45
N VAL A 45 -12.35 -7.25 -1.79
CA VAL A 45 -12.28 -6.49 -3.04
C VAL A 45 -11.61 -7.36 -4.10
N GLN A 46 -12.37 -7.81 -5.09
CA GLN A 46 -11.82 -8.47 -6.27
C GLN A 46 -11.60 -7.41 -7.35
N ASP A 47 -10.47 -6.72 -7.26
CA ASP A 47 -10.05 -5.85 -8.34
C ASP A 47 -9.59 -6.71 -9.54
N SER A 48 -9.99 -6.31 -10.74
CA SER A 48 -9.55 -6.90 -12.01
C SER A 48 -8.18 -6.37 -12.45
N GLY A 49 -7.65 -5.35 -11.75
CA GLY A 49 -6.31 -4.83 -11.92
C GLY A 49 -5.20 -5.81 -11.50
N SER A 50 -4.04 -5.70 -12.14
CA SER A 50 -2.87 -6.50 -11.80
C SER A 50 -2.40 -6.17 -10.37
N TRP A 51 -2.23 -7.20 -9.54
CA TRP A 51 -1.62 -7.06 -8.20
C TRP A 51 -0.16 -6.58 -8.34
N PRO A 52 0.38 -5.78 -7.40
CA PRO A 52 1.66 -5.09 -7.58
C PRO A 52 2.90 -5.98 -7.38
N ASP A 53 2.90 -7.20 -7.91
CA ASP A 53 4.04 -8.14 -7.84
C ASP A 53 5.20 -7.75 -8.80
N TYR A 54 5.07 -6.62 -9.49
CA TYR A 54 6.06 -6.11 -10.44
C TYR A 54 7.23 -5.39 -9.78
N VAL A 55 7.14 -5.05 -8.48
CA VAL A 55 8.23 -4.35 -7.76
C VAL A 55 9.48 -5.22 -7.67
N PHE A 56 9.32 -6.55 -7.73
CA PHE A 56 10.44 -7.51 -7.78
C PHE A 56 10.97 -7.78 -9.19
N ALA A 57 10.40 -7.17 -10.23
CA ALA A 57 10.90 -7.31 -11.59
C ALA A 57 12.30 -6.69 -11.72
N LYS A 58 13.17 -7.31 -12.52
CA LYS A 58 14.53 -6.81 -12.75
C LYS A 58 14.60 -5.40 -13.34
N ASP A 59 13.54 -5.01 -14.05
CA ASP A 59 13.44 -3.73 -14.73
C ASP A 59 12.64 -2.70 -13.91
N TYR A 60 12.33 -2.99 -12.64
CA TYR A 60 11.66 -2.04 -11.77
C TYR A 60 12.63 -0.91 -11.37
N ASP A 61 12.24 0.32 -11.71
CA ASP A 61 13.01 1.52 -11.37
C ASP A 61 12.73 1.90 -9.90
N LEU A 62 13.46 1.25 -8.98
CA LEU A 62 13.35 1.54 -7.56
C LEU A 62 13.97 2.93 -7.27
N MET A 63 13.11 3.89 -6.93
CA MET A 63 13.56 5.22 -6.51
C MET A 63 14.51 5.13 -5.33
N THR A 64 15.61 5.86 -5.36
CA THR A 64 16.55 5.89 -4.23
C THR A 64 15.93 6.61 -3.04
N LEU A 65 16.35 6.27 -1.81
CA LEU A 65 15.91 6.96 -0.59
C LEU A 65 16.19 8.48 -0.63
N THR A 66 17.21 8.91 -1.39
CA THR A 66 17.54 10.32 -1.59
C THR A 66 16.49 11.03 -2.44
N GLU A 67 16.04 10.38 -3.52
CA GLU A 67 14.98 10.89 -4.38
C GLU A 67 13.64 10.88 -3.66
N VAL A 68 13.31 9.80 -2.95
CA VAL A 68 12.11 9.72 -2.10
C VAL A 68 12.09 10.83 -1.06
N LYS A 69 13.21 11.07 -0.36
CA LYS A 69 13.34 12.18 0.60
C LYS A 69 13.10 13.54 -0.06
N SER A 70 13.65 13.74 -1.26
CA SER A 70 13.46 14.98 -2.02
C SER A 70 12.01 15.17 -2.45
N TYR A 71 11.35 14.08 -2.87
CA TYR A 71 9.94 14.07 -3.22
C TYR A 71 9.05 14.41 -2.01
N ILE A 72 9.26 13.76 -0.87
CA ILE A 72 8.50 14.02 0.37
C ILE A 72 8.67 15.48 0.79
N LYS A 73 9.87 16.05 0.67
CA LYS A 73 10.12 17.46 1.02
C LYS A 73 9.33 18.44 0.14
N ASN A 74 9.13 18.11 -1.14
CA ASN A 74 8.47 18.98 -2.09
C ASN A 74 6.94 18.79 -2.12
N ASN A 75 6.46 17.56 -1.91
CA ASN A 75 5.04 17.19 -2.09
C ASN A 75 4.32 16.87 -0.78
N SER A 76 5.03 16.72 0.34
CA SER A 76 4.47 16.35 1.66
C SER A 76 3.72 15.00 1.72
N HIS A 77 3.85 14.17 0.68
CA HIS A 77 3.32 12.80 0.63
C HIS A 77 4.30 11.88 -0.10
N LEU A 78 4.07 10.57 0.02
CA LEU A 78 4.86 9.57 -0.68
C LEU A 78 4.51 9.53 -2.18
N PRO A 79 5.46 9.18 -3.06
CA PRO A 79 5.16 8.93 -4.48
C PRO A 79 4.05 7.89 -4.61
N GLY A 80 3.08 8.12 -5.49
CA GLY A 80 1.96 7.21 -5.73
C GLY A 80 0.86 7.20 -4.65
N VAL A 81 1.07 7.84 -3.51
CA VAL A 81 0.04 8.00 -2.46
C VAL A 81 -0.66 9.35 -2.65
N PRO A 82 -2.01 9.40 -2.68
CA PRO A 82 -2.73 10.66 -2.78
C PRO A 82 -2.48 11.57 -1.57
N SER A 83 -2.52 12.88 -1.79
CA SER A 83 -2.39 13.85 -0.70
C SER A 83 -3.62 13.82 0.22
N ALA A 84 -3.47 14.28 1.46
CA ALA A 84 -4.58 14.39 2.41
C ALA A 84 -5.73 15.24 1.84
N GLU A 85 -5.43 16.33 1.13
CA GLU A 85 -6.43 17.18 0.49
C GLU A 85 -7.23 16.43 -0.59
N CYS A 86 -6.54 15.61 -1.40
CA CYS A 86 -7.19 14.80 -2.43
C CYS A 86 -8.10 13.72 -1.82
N VAL A 87 -7.63 13.09 -0.73
CA VAL A 87 -8.40 12.11 0.06
C VAL A 87 -9.64 12.74 0.69
N GLU A 88 -9.54 13.97 1.19
CA GLU A 88 -10.67 14.68 1.79
C GLU A 88 -11.72 15.11 0.75
N GLN A 89 -11.30 15.42 -0.47
CA GLN A 89 -12.22 15.85 -1.55
C GLN A 89 -12.86 14.68 -2.30
N ASP A 90 -12.06 13.70 -2.73
CA ASP A 90 -12.48 12.64 -3.64
C ASP A 90 -12.70 11.29 -2.95
N GLY A 91 -12.31 11.17 -1.67
CA GLY A 91 -12.34 9.92 -0.94
C GLY A 91 -11.19 8.97 -1.32
N ILE A 92 -11.23 7.75 -0.79
CA ILE A 92 -10.23 6.71 -1.07
C ILE A 92 -10.93 5.45 -1.57
N SER A 93 -10.47 4.94 -2.71
CA SER A 93 -10.74 3.56 -3.13
C SER A 93 -9.89 2.62 -2.27
N ILE A 94 -10.53 1.82 -1.41
CA ILE A 94 -9.83 0.88 -0.51
C ILE A 94 -9.00 -0.13 -1.29
N GLY A 95 -9.50 -0.62 -2.44
CA GLY A 95 -8.76 -1.56 -3.29
C GLY A 95 -7.47 -0.95 -3.85
N GLU A 96 -7.56 0.27 -4.41
CA GLU A 96 -6.40 0.97 -4.97
C GLU A 96 -5.41 1.36 -3.87
N MET A 97 -5.89 1.82 -2.71
CA MET A 97 -5.01 2.16 -1.58
C MET A 97 -4.31 0.93 -1.00
N SER A 98 -5.00 -0.21 -0.89
CA SER A 98 -4.36 -1.47 -0.49
C SER A 98 -3.27 -1.90 -1.47
N LYS A 99 -3.50 -1.70 -2.77
CA LYS A 99 -2.49 -1.96 -3.80
C LYS A 99 -1.27 -1.04 -3.67
N VAL A 100 -1.49 0.28 -3.58
CA VAL A 100 -0.39 1.25 -3.39
C VAL A 100 0.38 0.96 -2.11
N MET A 101 -0.32 0.62 -1.02
CA MET A 101 0.32 0.27 0.25
C MET A 101 1.20 -0.97 0.12
N MET A 102 0.73 -2.01 -0.59
CA MET A 102 1.53 -3.21 -0.84
C MET A 102 2.80 -2.89 -1.63
N GLU A 103 2.67 -2.11 -2.71
CA GLU A 103 3.82 -1.64 -3.50
C GLU A 103 4.86 -0.94 -2.61
N LYS A 104 4.42 -0.05 -1.71
CA LYS A 104 5.34 0.66 -0.80
C LYS A 104 5.96 -0.23 0.27
N ILE A 105 5.27 -1.27 0.71
CA ILE A 105 5.83 -2.28 1.62
C ILE A 105 6.94 -3.07 0.91
N GLU A 106 6.74 -3.44 -0.36
CA GLU A 106 7.74 -4.15 -1.15
C GLU A 106 8.98 -3.27 -1.40
N GLU A 107 8.79 -2.01 -1.82
CA GLU A 107 9.90 -1.04 -1.96
C GLU A 107 10.68 -0.84 -0.66
N LEU A 108 9.97 -0.67 0.46
CA LEU A 108 10.59 -0.52 1.78
C LEU A 108 11.38 -1.77 2.17
N THR A 109 10.88 -2.95 1.81
CA THR A 109 11.57 -4.22 2.06
C THR A 109 12.88 -4.29 1.28
N LEU A 110 12.89 -3.88 0.00
CA LEU A 110 14.10 -3.80 -0.81
C LEU A 110 15.14 -2.85 -0.21
N HIS A 111 14.72 -1.65 0.20
CA HIS A 111 15.61 -0.70 0.88
C HIS A 111 16.14 -1.25 2.21
N THR A 112 15.33 -2.00 2.96
CA THR A 112 15.76 -2.60 4.22
C THR A 112 16.83 -3.68 3.99
N ILE A 113 16.69 -4.48 2.94
CA ILE A 113 17.71 -5.47 2.54
C ILE A 113 19.01 -4.76 2.16
N GLU A 114 18.95 -3.71 1.32
CA GLU A 114 20.12 -2.92 0.93
C GLU A 114 20.83 -2.30 2.16
N GLN A 115 20.06 -1.75 3.10
CA GLN A 115 20.60 -1.19 4.34
C GLN A 115 21.27 -2.26 5.21
N GLN A 116 20.68 -3.46 5.31
CA GLN A 116 21.25 -4.57 6.06
C GLN A 116 22.60 -5.01 5.47
N GLU A 117 22.71 -5.13 4.15
CA GLU A 117 23.96 -5.44 3.46
C GLU A 117 25.04 -4.39 3.73
N LEU A 118 24.67 -3.10 3.72
CA LEU A 118 25.58 -2.00 4.04
C LEU A 118 26.09 -2.11 5.49
N ILE A 119 25.20 -2.39 6.44
CA ILE A 119 25.56 -2.55 7.86
C ILE A 119 26.54 -3.71 8.04
N GLU A 120 26.30 -4.85 7.41
CA GLU A 120 27.20 -6.01 7.48
C GLU A 120 28.58 -5.71 6.88
N ASN A 121 28.62 -4.99 5.76
CA ASN A 121 29.87 -4.57 5.15
C ASN A 121 30.64 -3.59 6.04
N GLN A 122 29.96 -2.62 6.65
CA GLN A 122 30.56 -1.70 7.61
C GLN A 122 31.10 -2.44 8.83
N GLN A 123 30.36 -3.41 9.39
CA GLN A 123 30.83 -4.23 10.52
C GLN A 123 32.08 -5.04 10.15
N LYS A 124 32.13 -5.62 8.95
CA LYS A 124 33.34 -6.31 8.45
C LYS A 124 34.53 -5.36 8.36
N MET A 125 34.35 -4.16 7.84
CA MET A 125 35.43 -3.16 7.75
C MET A 125 35.89 -2.72 9.15
N ILE A 126 34.96 -2.45 10.07
CA ILE A 126 35.28 -2.08 11.45
C ILE A 126 36.13 -3.16 12.13
N LYS A 127 35.76 -4.44 11.96
CA LYS A 127 36.52 -5.57 12.49
C LYS A 127 37.94 -5.65 11.88
N GLN A 128 38.07 -5.46 10.57
CA GLN A 128 39.39 -5.45 9.92
C GLN A 128 40.26 -4.27 10.40
N LEU A 129 39.66 -3.11 10.62
CA LEU A 129 40.37 -1.94 11.15
C LEU A 129 40.80 -2.18 12.60
N SER A 130 39.93 -2.72 13.45
CA SER A 130 40.29 -3.00 14.85
C SER A 130 41.43 -4.01 14.95
N GLU A 131 41.42 -5.07 14.13
CA GLU A 131 42.51 -6.05 14.07
C GLU A 131 43.84 -5.43 13.60
N LYS A 132 43.81 -4.48 12.65
CA LYS A 132 45.00 -3.75 12.20
C LYS A 132 45.53 -2.83 13.30
N VAL A 133 44.66 -2.13 14.02
CA VAL A 133 45.04 -1.26 15.13
C VAL A 133 45.70 -2.07 16.25
N GLU A 134 45.14 -3.23 16.62
CA GLU A 134 45.75 -4.11 17.63
C GLU A 134 47.14 -4.62 17.21
N LYS A 135 47.34 -4.92 15.92
CA LYS A 135 48.66 -5.34 15.40
C LYS A 135 49.70 -4.22 15.42
N LEU A 136 49.29 -2.96 15.32
CA LEU A 136 50.19 -1.80 15.36
C LEU A 136 50.54 -1.37 16.79
N LEU A 137 49.70 -1.72 17.77
CA LEU A 137 49.90 -1.44 19.19
C LEU A 137 50.68 -2.54 19.93
N ARG A 138 50.93 -3.68 19.28
CA ARG A 138 51.85 -4.74 19.74
C ARG A 138 53.22 -4.57 19.13
#